data_AF-A0A427UJR8-F1
#
_entry.id   AF-A0A427UJR8-F1
#
_cell.length_a   1.000
_cell.length_b   1.000
_cell.length_c   1.000
_cell.angle_alpha   90.00
_cell.angle_beta   90.00
_cell.angle_gamma   90.00
#
_symmetry.space_group_name_H-M   'P 1'
#
loop_
_entity.id
_entity.type
_entity.pdbx_description
1 polymer ?
#
loop_
_entity_poly.entity_id
_entity_poly.type
_entity_poly.pdbx_seq_one_letter_code
_entity_poly.pdbx_strand_id
1 'polypeptide(L)'
;MSEEFKIEGMDQAISRLRRLANPKKVQSIVRKASRQGMNIVRNAARQNAKAIDDPQTAEQIWKNIAVSAGKSRNPNELVMRVGVRGGASFSSRVSPKLSGGDTRHWRFIEFPTKGSMGVPFMRTAFNSNTQNVTNKFAEVFNAELDKELAL
;
A
#
# COMPACT_ATOMS: atom_id res chain seq x y z
N MET A 1 2.48 -0.84 21.38
CA MET A 1 3.54 -1.86 21.25
C MET A 1 4.23 -1.65 19.91
N SER A 2 5.51 -1.36 19.91
CA SER A 2 6.34 -1.35 18.70
C SER A 2 6.72 -2.80 18.42
N GLU A 3 6.09 -3.44 17.43
CA GLU A 3 6.55 -4.74 16.96
C GLU A 3 7.92 -4.56 16.30
N GLU A 4 8.93 -5.26 16.81
CA GLU A 4 10.28 -5.24 16.28
C GLU A 4 10.33 -6.17 15.06
N PHE A 5 10.24 -5.60 13.87
CA PHE A 5 10.31 -6.35 12.62
C PHE A 5 11.75 -6.79 12.34
N LYS A 6 12.10 -8.04 12.67
CA LYS A 6 13.34 -8.66 12.21
C LYS A 6 13.19 -9.06 10.75
N ILE A 7 13.70 -8.22 9.86
CA ILE A 7 13.87 -8.55 8.45
C ILE A 7 15.20 -9.29 8.32
N GLU A 8 15.16 -10.61 8.14
CA GLU A 8 16.38 -11.38 7.83
C GLU A 8 17.04 -10.84 6.56
N GLY A 9 18.36 -10.62 6.62
CA GLY A 9 19.14 -10.09 5.49
C GLY A 9 19.21 -8.56 5.39
N MET A 10 18.62 -7.81 6.34
CA MET A 10 18.70 -6.34 6.34
C MET A 10 20.13 -5.81 6.49
N ASP A 11 20.98 -6.48 7.26
CA ASP A 11 22.39 -6.10 7.43
C ASP A 11 23.18 -6.22 6.12
N GLN A 12 22.93 -7.30 5.36
CA GLN A 12 23.54 -7.49 4.05
C GLN A 12 23.06 -6.43 3.07
N ALA A 13 21.76 -6.10 3.09
CA ALA A 13 21.17 -5.02 2.31
C ALA A 13 21.79 -3.65 2.63
N ILE A 14 22.03 -3.32 3.90
CA ILE A 14 22.69 -2.08 4.33
C ILE A 14 24.14 -2.03 3.83
N SER A 15 24.87 -3.14 3.92
CA SER A 15 26.26 -3.21 3.43
C SER A 15 26.35 -2.97 1.91
N ARG A 16 25.40 -3.51 1.13
CA ARG A 16 25.30 -3.34 -0.33
C ARG A 16 24.85 -1.92 -0.69
N LEU A 17 23.92 -1.35 0.06
CA LEU A 17 23.49 0.05 -0.08
C LEU A 17 24.65 1.03 0.07
N ARG A 18 25.55 0.81 1.04
CA ARG A 18 26.75 1.66 1.22
C ARG A 18 27.69 1.63 0.01
N ARG A 19 27.69 0.53 -0.76
CA ARG A 19 28.48 0.41 -1.99
C ARG A 19 27.85 1.17 -3.17
N LEU A 20 26.54 1.37 -3.15
CA LEU A 20 25.84 2.18 -4.14
C LEU A 20 26.01 3.67 -3.81
N ALA A 21 26.93 4.34 -4.50
CA ALA A 21 27.20 5.76 -4.30
C ALA A 21 26.06 6.70 -4.79
N ASN A 22 25.06 6.19 -5.51
CA ASN A 22 23.99 7.01 -6.11
C ASN A 22 22.67 6.98 -5.29
N PRO A 23 22.37 8.05 -4.51
CA PRO A 23 21.18 8.09 -3.65
C PRO A 23 19.85 8.09 -4.43
N LYS A 24 19.82 8.66 -5.64
CA LYS A 24 18.61 8.67 -6.48
C LYS A 24 18.26 7.27 -6.95
N LYS A 25 19.27 6.46 -7.27
CA LYS A 25 19.07 5.08 -7.71
C LYS A 25 18.55 4.21 -6.57
N VAL A 26 19.13 4.35 -5.38
CA VAL A 26 18.64 3.72 -4.15
C VAL A 26 17.16 4.04 -3.90
N GLN A 27 16.78 5.32 -3.94
CA GLN A 27 15.37 5.72 -3.74
C GLN A 27 14.42 5.10 -4.78
N SER A 28 14.86 4.98 -6.04
CA SER A 28 14.08 4.34 -7.10
C SER A 28 13.84 2.85 -6.80
N ILE A 29 14.89 2.14 -6.38
CA ILE A 29 14.83 0.71 -6.00
C ILE A 29 13.90 0.53 -4.80
N VAL A 30 14.07 1.33 -3.74
CA VAL A 30 13.21 1.30 -2.54
C VAL A 30 11.76 1.57 -2.93
N ARG A 31 11.49 2.54 -3.81
CA ARG A 31 10.14 2.84 -4.31
C ARG A 31 9.53 1.67 -5.08
N LYS A 32 10.33 1.01 -5.94
CA LYS A 32 9.91 -0.15 -6.73
C LYS A 32 9.58 -1.33 -5.82
N ALA A 33 10.48 -1.69 -4.91
CA ALA A 33 10.28 -2.76 -3.93
C ALA A 33 9.06 -2.50 -3.04
N SER A 34 8.94 -1.28 -2.50
CA SER A 34 7.78 -0.87 -1.68
C SER A 34 6.46 -1.00 -2.44
N ARG A 35 6.42 -0.56 -3.71
CA ARG A 35 5.22 -0.66 -4.53
C ARG A 35 4.85 -2.13 -4.79
N GLN A 36 5.82 -2.99 -5.06
CA GLN A 36 5.57 -4.41 -5.29
C GLN A 36 5.09 -5.13 -4.02
N GLY A 37 5.71 -4.87 -2.87
CA GLY A 37 5.23 -5.39 -1.58
C GLY A 37 3.79 -4.97 -1.30
N MET A 38 3.49 -3.68 -1.42
CA MET A 38 2.13 -3.16 -1.17
C MET A 38 1.08 -3.61 -2.20
N ASN A 39 1.47 -4.13 -3.37
CA ASN A 39 0.52 -4.72 -4.31
C ASN A 39 -0.20 -5.95 -3.71
N ILE A 40 0.44 -6.67 -2.79
CA ILE A 40 -0.16 -7.81 -2.08
C ILE A 40 -1.36 -7.31 -1.26
N VAL A 41 -1.14 -6.30 -0.42
CA VAL A 41 -2.18 -5.66 0.40
C VAL A 41 -3.29 -5.09 -0.49
N ARG A 42 -2.93 -4.42 -1.60
CA ARG A 42 -3.92 -3.92 -2.56
C ARG A 42 -4.80 -5.05 -3.10
N ASN A 43 -4.21 -6.17 -3.48
CA ASN A 43 -4.96 -7.29 -4.05
C ASN A 43 -5.88 -7.94 -3.01
N ALA A 44 -5.38 -8.16 -1.79
CA ALA A 44 -6.18 -8.66 -0.68
C ALA A 44 -7.32 -7.69 -0.33
N ALA A 45 -7.04 -6.39 -0.25
CA ALA A 45 -8.06 -5.38 0.00
C ALA A 45 -9.13 -5.35 -1.09
N ARG A 46 -8.77 -5.56 -2.36
CA ARG A 46 -9.73 -5.69 -3.46
C ARG A 46 -10.60 -6.92 -3.34
N GLN A 47 -10.03 -8.06 -2.93
CA GLN A 47 -10.79 -9.29 -2.71
C GLN A 47 -11.77 -9.13 -1.53
N ASN A 48 -11.30 -8.60 -0.41
CA ASN A 48 -12.14 -8.31 0.76
C ASN A 48 -13.25 -7.31 0.42
N ALA A 49 -12.93 -6.24 -0.32
CA ALA A 49 -13.92 -5.26 -0.76
C ALA A 49 -14.96 -5.84 -1.73
N LYS A 50 -14.59 -6.81 -2.58
CA LYS A 50 -15.55 -7.52 -3.45
C LYS A 50 -16.53 -8.37 -2.65
N ALA A 51 -16.08 -8.96 -1.54
CA ALA A 51 -16.93 -9.81 -0.70
C ALA A 51 -18.04 -9.02 0.04
N ILE A 52 -17.87 -7.70 0.16
CA ILE A 52 -18.82 -6.79 0.84
C ILE A 52 -19.48 -5.80 -0.12
N ASP A 53 -19.20 -5.91 -1.42
CA ASP A 53 -19.74 -5.05 -2.48
C ASP A 53 -21.23 -5.36 -2.66
N ASP A 54 -22.07 -4.32 -2.77
CA ASP A 54 -23.50 -4.49 -3.04
C ASP A 54 -23.73 -4.55 -4.55
N PRO A 55 -24.18 -5.69 -5.11
CA PRO A 55 -24.40 -5.85 -6.56
C PRO A 55 -25.52 -4.96 -7.11
N GLN A 56 -26.37 -4.39 -6.25
CA GLN A 56 -27.45 -3.47 -6.67
C GLN A 56 -26.96 -2.04 -6.89
N THR A 57 -25.74 -1.71 -6.44
CA THR A 57 -25.16 -0.37 -6.55
C THR A 57 -24.18 -0.27 -7.73
N ALA A 58 -24.08 0.91 -8.33
CA ALA A 58 -23.12 1.15 -9.41
C ALA A 58 -21.70 1.41 -8.88
N GLU A 59 -21.60 1.76 -7.60
CA GLU A 59 -20.37 2.04 -6.89
C GLU A 59 -19.60 0.76 -6.57
N GLN A 60 -18.31 0.74 -6.88
CA GLN A 60 -17.46 -0.44 -6.72
C GLN A 60 -16.16 -0.07 -6.02
N ILE A 61 -16.11 -0.27 -4.71
CA ILE A 61 -14.97 0.15 -3.86
C ILE A 61 -13.68 -0.48 -4.35
N TRP A 62 -13.71 -1.79 -4.66
CA TRP A 62 -12.54 -2.56 -5.09
C TRP A 62 -11.88 -2.00 -6.36
N LYS A 63 -12.64 -1.38 -7.27
CA LYS A 63 -12.08 -0.73 -8.48
C LYS A 63 -11.27 0.51 -8.13
N ASN A 64 -11.59 1.18 -7.03
CA ASN A 64 -10.92 2.40 -6.59
C ASN A 64 -9.76 2.14 -5.64
N ILE A 65 -9.57 0.91 -5.12
CA ILE A 65 -8.41 0.58 -4.28
C ILE A 65 -7.13 0.57 -5.11
N ALA A 66 -6.13 1.35 -4.69
CA ALA A 66 -4.86 1.49 -5.38
C ALA A 66 -3.68 1.70 -4.41
N VAL A 67 -2.49 1.34 -4.89
CA VAL A 67 -1.22 1.72 -4.25
C VAL A 67 -0.89 3.15 -4.66
N SER A 68 -0.48 4.00 -3.72
CA SER A 68 -0.04 5.37 -3.97
C SER A 68 1.10 5.75 -3.04
N ALA A 69 1.92 6.72 -3.46
CA ALA A 69 2.90 7.32 -2.57
C ALA A 69 2.20 8.12 -1.47
N GLY A 70 2.68 7.99 -0.23
CA GLY A 70 2.32 8.87 0.87
C GLY A 70 3.09 10.19 0.80
N LYS A 71 2.62 11.19 1.55
CA LYS A 71 3.38 12.41 1.79
C LYS A 71 4.26 12.17 3.02
N SER A 72 5.57 12.40 2.91
CA SER A 72 6.44 12.57 4.07
C SER A 72 6.92 14.02 4.14
N ARG A 73 7.13 14.52 5.36
CA ARG A 73 7.80 15.81 5.62
C ARG A 73 9.31 15.69 5.43
N ASN A 74 9.85 14.47 5.53
CA ASN A 74 11.26 14.19 5.36
C ASN A 74 11.55 13.70 3.93
N PRO A 75 12.38 14.42 3.14
CA PRO A 75 12.75 14.01 1.80
C PRO A 75 13.46 12.65 1.71
N ASN A 76 14.04 12.18 2.83
CA ASN A 76 14.76 10.92 2.91
C ASN A 76 13.84 9.73 3.25
N GLU A 77 12.56 9.97 3.55
CA GLU A 77 11.59 8.92 3.84
C GLU A 77 10.72 8.62 2.63
N LEU A 78 10.58 7.34 2.34
CA LEU A 78 9.63 6.85 1.35
C LEU A 78 8.43 6.22 2.05
N VAL A 79 7.26 6.79 1.84
CA VAL A 79 5.99 6.22 2.30
C VAL A 79 5.23 5.64 1.11
N MET A 80 4.86 4.37 1.19
CA MET A 80 3.96 3.72 0.24
C MET A 80 2.69 3.27 0.97
N ARG A 81 1.52 3.64 0.43
CA ARG A 81 0.23 3.34 1.04
C ARG A 81 -0.71 2.65 0.07
N VAL A 82 -1.67 1.92 0.61
CA VAL A 82 -2.83 1.41 -0.13
C VAL A 82 -4.05 2.19 0.35
N GLY A 83 -4.87 2.68 -0.58
CA GLY A 83 -6.03 3.50 -0.25
C GLY A 83 -7.07 3.49 -1.36
N VAL A 84 -8.27 3.99 -1.03
CA VAL A 84 -9.35 4.18 -1.98
C VAL A 84 -9.14 5.51 -2.72
N ARG A 85 -9.08 5.46 -4.05
CA ARG A 85 -8.98 6.64 -4.91
C ARG A 85 -10.18 7.55 -4.67
N GLY A 86 -9.88 8.84 -4.65
CA GLY A 86 -10.84 9.86 -4.26
C GLY A 86 -11.00 10.04 -2.74
N GLY A 87 -10.51 9.11 -1.93
CA GLY A 87 -10.57 9.27 -0.47
C GLY A 87 -11.98 9.18 0.07
N ALA A 88 -12.18 9.66 1.30
CA ALA A 88 -13.47 9.54 1.99
C ALA A 88 -14.37 10.77 1.82
N SER A 89 -13.86 11.87 1.26
CA SER A 89 -14.63 13.10 1.07
C SER A 89 -14.05 13.90 -0.11
N PHE A 90 -14.90 14.69 -0.76
CA PHE A 90 -14.53 15.62 -1.81
C PHE A 90 -15.03 17.02 -1.47
N SER A 91 -14.24 18.04 -1.82
CA SER A 91 -14.69 19.44 -1.74
C SER A 91 -15.62 19.82 -2.90
N SER A 92 -15.56 19.09 -4.02
CA SER A 92 -16.41 19.30 -5.18
C SER A 92 -17.74 18.58 -5.05
N ARG A 93 -18.83 19.19 -5.55
CA ARG A 93 -20.14 18.52 -5.66
C ARG A 93 -20.12 17.38 -6.68
N VAL A 94 -19.25 17.49 -7.70
CA VAL A 94 -19.06 16.47 -8.72
C VAL A 94 -18.02 15.47 -8.22
N SER A 95 -18.40 14.20 -8.19
CA SER A 95 -17.51 13.10 -7.85
C SER A 95 -16.48 12.88 -8.96
N PRO A 96 -15.21 12.60 -8.64
CA PRO A 96 -14.20 12.33 -9.66
C PRO A 96 -14.61 11.15 -10.54
N LYS A 97 -14.31 11.24 -11.84
CA LYS A 97 -14.54 10.15 -12.81
C LYS A 97 -13.58 9.00 -12.51
N LEU A 98 -13.97 8.13 -11.59
CA LEU A 98 -13.25 6.92 -11.20
C LEU A 98 -13.95 5.68 -11.74
N SER A 99 -13.19 4.63 -12.02
CA SER A 99 -13.70 3.39 -12.58
C SER A 99 -14.71 2.67 -11.67
N GLY A 100 -14.64 2.91 -10.35
CA GLY A 100 -15.59 2.40 -9.37
C GLY A 100 -16.66 3.40 -8.95
N GLY A 101 -16.83 4.52 -9.67
CA GLY A 101 -17.80 5.55 -9.30
C GLY A 101 -17.47 6.26 -7.97
N ASP A 102 -18.51 6.71 -7.28
CA ASP A 102 -18.41 7.50 -6.06
C ASP A 102 -18.35 6.63 -4.79
N THR A 103 -17.13 6.26 -4.40
CA THR A 103 -16.92 5.34 -3.28
C THR A 103 -16.73 6.05 -1.94
N ARG A 104 -17.15 7.31 -1.74
CA ARG A 104 -16.90 8.08 -0.49
C ARG A 104 -17.34 7.38 0.79
N HIS A 105 -18.38 6.54 0.67
CA HIS A 105 -18.97 5.81 1.77
C HIS A 105 -18.06 4.69 2.33
N TRP A 106 -16.97 4.34 1.65
CA TRP A 106 -16.05 3.25 2.06
C TRP A 106 -15.61 3.35 3.52
N ARG A 107 -15.44 4.56 4.07
CA ARG A 107 -15.01 4.77 5.46
C ARG A 107 -16.02 4.27 6.48
N PHE A 108 -17.31 4.35 6.16
CA PHE A 108 -18.40 3.94 7.05
C PHE A 108 -18.56 2.42 7.07
N ILE A 109 -18.04 1.76 6.03
CA ILE A 109 -17.89 0.32 6.00
C ILE A 109 -16.62 -0.07 6.78
N GLU A 110 -15.47 0.56 6.52
CA GLU A 110 -14.20 0.18 7.16
C GLU A 110 -14.18 0.42 8.69
N PHE A 111 -14.73 1.53 9.16
CA PHE A 111 -14.64 1.96 10.56
C PHE A 111 -15.98 1.85 11.28
N PRO A 112 -15.96 1.48 12.58
CA PRO A 112 -17.16 1.49 13.39
C PRO A 112 -17.76 2.90 13.47
N THR A 113 -19.09 2.95 13.48
CA THR A 113 -19.89 4.16 13.72
C THR A 113 -20.80 3.90 14.92
N LYS A 114 -21.54 4.92 15.38
CA LYS A 114 -22.48 4.78 16.51
C LYS A 114 -23.50 3.64 16.32
N GLY A 115 -23.87 3.32 15.08
CA GLY A 115 -24.90 2.32 14.76
C GLY A 115 -24.41 1.07 14.02
N SER A 116 -23.11 0.93 13.77
CA SER A 116 -22.55 -0.23 13.05
C SER A 116 -21.12 -0.51 13.51
N MET A 117 -20.78 -1.79 13.67
CA MET A 117 -19.46 -2.24 14.12
C MET A 117 -18.35 -2.06 13.06
N GLY A 118 -18.71 -1.74 11.81
CA GLY A 118 -17.79 -1.70 10.68
C GLY A 118 -17.36 -3.10 10.24
N VAL A 119 -17.10 -3.25 8.94
CA VAL A 119 -16.57 -4.46 8.30
C VAL A 119 -15.20 -4.11 7.71
N PRO A 120 -14.10 -4.26 8.48
CA PRO A 120 -12.78 -3.85 8.05
C PRO A 120 -12.28 -4.74 6.91
N PHE A 121 -12.02 -4.13 5.75
CA PHE A 121 -11.47 -4.80 4.58
C PHE A 121 -10.03 -4.34 4.28
N MET A 122 -9.70 -3.08 4.55
CA MET A 122 -8.37 -2.51 4.35
C MET A 122 -7.41 -2.88 5.50
N ARG A 123 -7.83 -2.65 6.75
CA ARG A 123 -7.04 -3.02 7.94
C ARG A 123 -6.74 -4.50 7.98
N THR A 124 -7.76 -5.32 7.72
CA THR A 124 -7.63 -6.78 7.66
C THR A 124 -6.65 -7.20 6.57
N ALA A 125 -6.73 -6.58 5.37
CA ALA A 125 -5.81 -6.87 4.29
C ALA A 125 -4.34 -6.49 4.60
N PHE A 126 -4.12 -5.43 5.38
CA PHE A 126 -2.77 -5.05 5.78
C PHE A 126 -2.23 -6.00 6.85
N ASN A 127 -2.96 -6.16 7.96
CA ASN A 127 -2.51 -6.93 9.12
C ASN A 127 -2.23 -8.41 8.79
N SER A 128 -3.04 -9.02 7.92
CA SER A 128 -2.83 -10.42 7.54
C SER A 128 -1.67 -10.63 6.56
N ASN A 129 -1.17 -9.55 5.94
CA ASN A 129 -0.12 -9.62 4.91
C ASN A 129 1.19 -8.95 5.30
N THR A 130 1.35 -8.49 6.55
CA THR A 130 2.55 -7.77 7.00
C THR A 130 3.84 -8.54 6.67
N GLN A 131 3.91 -9.83 6.99
CA GLN A 131 5.08 -10.66 6.67
C GLN A 131 5.29 -10.82 5.16
N ASN A 132 4.22 -11.04 4.39
CA ASN A 132 4.28 -11.20 2.94
C ASN A 132 4.79 -9.93 2.24
N VAL A 133 4.37 -8.77 2.72
CA VAL A 133 4.85 -7.46 2.23
C VAL A 133 6.34 -7.32 2.49
N THR A 134 6.79 -7.63 3.71
CA THR A 134 8.20 -7.55 4.11
C THR A 134 9.06 -8.50 3.29
N ASN A 135 8.63 -9.75 3.13
CA ASN A 135 9.34 -10.75 2.33
C ASN A 135 9.45 -10.30 0.87
N LYS A 136 8.34 -9.84 0.27
CA LYS A 136 8.33 -9.38 -1.12
C LYS A 136 9.17 -8.12 -1.32
N PHE A 137 9.18 -7.23 -0.33
CA PHE A 137 10.05 -6.07 -0.33
C PHE A 137 11.51 -6.51 -0.37
N ALA A 138 11.94 -7.38 0.55
CA ALA A 138 13.32 -7.85 0.63
C ALA A 138 13.76 -8.57 -0.66
N GLU A 139 12.90 -9.44 -1.20
CA GLU A 139 13.13 -10.15 -2.47
C GLU A 139 13.41 -9.18 -3.62
N VAL A 140 12.50 -8.22 -3.86
CA VAL A 140 12.61 -7.26 -4.97
C VAL A 140 13.76 -6.30 -4.74
N PHE A 141 13.96 -5.88 -3.49
CA PHE A 141 15.03 -4.97 -3.12
C PHE A 141 16.40 -5.59 -3.40
N ASN A 142 16.65 -6.82 -2.92
CA ASN A 142 17.90 -7.53 -3.16
C ASN A 142 18.12 -7.82 -4.65
N ALA A 143 17.09 -8.25 -5.36
CA ALA A 143 17.18 -8.52 -6.80
C ALA A 143 17.53 -7.26 -7.63
N GLU A 144 17.10 -6.08 -7.20
CA GLU A 144 17.46 -4.83 -7.87
C GLU A 144 18.84 -4.32 -7.42
N LEU A 145 19.24 -4.53 -6.17
CA LEU A 145 20.61 -4.25 -5.73
C LEU A 145 21.63 -5.09 -6.50
N ASP A 146 21.36 -6.38 -6.69
CA ASP A 146 22.29 -7.29 -7.37
C ASP A 146 22.47 -6.90 -8.85
N LYS A 147 21.43 -6.38 -9.51
CA LYS A 147 21.53 -5.83 -10.86
C LYS A 147 22.42 -4.60 -10.94
N GLU A 148 22.35 -3.71 -9.95
CA GLU A 148 23.15 -2.48 -9.96
C GLU A 148 24.60 -2.72 -9.54
N LEU A 149 24.87 -3.74 -8.73
CA LEU A 149 26.23 -4.11 -8.33
C LEU A 149 26.95 -4.99 -9.36
N ALA A 150 26.20 -5.61 -10.28
CA ALA A 150 26.74 -6.36 -11.41
C ALA A 150 27.04 -5.48 -12.64
N LEU A 151 26.69 -4.19 -12.59
CA LEU A 151 27.03 -3.16 -13.58
C LEU A 151 28.31 -2.44 -13.18
#